data_AF-A0A804JQE3-F1
#
_entry.id   AF-A0A804JQE3-F1
#
_cell.length_a   1.000
_cell.length_b   1.000
_cell.length_c   1.000
_cell.angle_alpha   90.00
_cell.angle_beta   90.00
_cell.angle_gamma   90.00
#
_symmetry.space_group_name_H-M   'P 1'
#
loop_
_entity.id
_entity.type
_entity.pdbx_description
1 polymer ?
#
loop_
_entity_poly.entity_id
_entity_poly.type
_entity_poly.pdbx_seq_one_letter_code
_entity_poly.pdbx_strand_id
1 'polypeptide(L)'
;MWRSPNGTIRNILNGTVFREPILCRNVPRIVAGWKKPTCIGRHAFGDQYCATDMIVKGPGKLKMVFVPADKGPPVEQDVYEFKGSGIALSMYNVDESILAFAESSMSMAFAKKWPLYLSTKNTILKKYDGRFKDIFQEVYEEKWKSKFEEQSIWYEHRLIDDMVAYALKSSGGYVWACKNYDGDVQSDFLAQGFGSLGLMTSVLLSSDGKTLEAEAAHGTVT
;
A
#
# COMPACT_ATOMS: atom_id res chain seq x y z
N MET A 1 -10.02 20.64 -13.74
CA MET A 1 -10.21 19.23 -13.30
C MET A 1 -10.04 19.23 -11.79
N TRP A 2 -11.02 18.72 -11.04
CA TRP A 2 -10.96 18.74 -9.57
C TRP A 2 -10.18 17.52 -9.06
N ARG A 3 -9.49 17.66 -7.93
CA ARG A 3 -8.83 16.53 -7.26
C ARG A 3 -9.89 15.59 -6.68
N SER A 4 -9.55 14.31 -6.56
CA SER A 4 -10.43 13.31 -5.93
C SER A 4 -10.73 13.70 -4.47
N PRO A 5 -12.01 13.75 -4.04
CA PRO A 5 -12.37 14.00 -2.65
C PRO A 5 -11.73 13.00 -1.68
N ASN A 6 -11.71 11.72 -2.05
CA ASN A 6 -11.10 10.66 -1.24
C ASN A 6 -9.60 10.89 -1.06
N GLY A 7 -8.90 11.28 -2.14
CA GLY A 7 -7.48 11.65 -2.06
C GLY A 7 -7.24 12.84 -1.15
N THR A 8 -8.11 13.86 -1.19
CA THR A 8 -8.02 15.02 -0.31
C THR A 8 -8.23 14.66 1.16
N ILE A 9 -9.27 13.89 1.49
CA ILE A 9 -9.55 13.46 2.87
C ILE A 9 -8.42 12.59 3.41
N ARG A 10 -7.98 11.58 2.64
CA ARG A 10 -6.90 10.67 3.05
C ARG A 10 -5.58 11.39 3.25
N ASN A 11 -5.26 12.40 2.43
CA ASN A 11 -4.06 13.22 2.63
C ASN A 11 -4.11 14.05 3.92
N ILE A 12 -5.30 14.49 4.35
CA ILE A 12 -5.49 15.25 5.60
C ILE A 12 -5.41 14.31 6.81
N LEU A 13 -6.14 13.20 6.75
CA LEU A 13 -6.22 12.25 7.86
C LEU A 13 -4.92 11.47 8.03
N ASN A 14 -4.24 11.17 6.90
CA ASN A 14 -3.13 10.21 6.83
C ASN A 14 -3.56 8.81 7.34
N GLY A 15 -2.85 7.75 6.97
CA GLY A 15 -3.09 6.42 7.51
C GLY A 15 -3.44 5.35 6.48
N THR A 16 -4.21 4.35 6.93
CA THR A 16 -4.31 3.06 6.26
C THR A 16 -5.75 2.69 5.99
N VAL A 17 -6.08 2.44 4.71
CA VAL A 17 -7.41 1.99 4.31
C VAL A 17 -7.44 0.47 4.36
N PHE A 18 -8.23 -0.08 5.26
CA PHE A 18 -8.46 -1.51 5.38
C PHE A 18 -9.70 -1.92 4.58
N ARG A 19 -9.53 -2.89 3.67
CA ARG A 19 -10.61 -3.46 2.85
C ARG A 19 -10.72 -4.96 3.09
N GLU A 20 -11.91 -5.42 3.46
CA GLU A 20 -12.19 -6.83 3.72
C GLU A 20 -13.53 -7.28 3.09
N PRO A 21 -13.57 -8.45 2.43
CA PRO A 21 -14.78 -8.93 1.78
C PRO A 21 -15.86 -9.34 2.78
N ILE A 22 -17.11 -9.02 2.46
CA ILE A 22 -18.31 -9.46 3.17
C ILE A 22 -18.68 -10.86 2.65
N LEU A 23 -18.56 -11.88 3.50
CA LEU A 23 -18.77 -13.26 3.08
C LEU A 23 -20.26 -13.66 3.17
N CYS A 24 -20.84 -13.99 2.02
CA CYS A 24 -22.18 -14.59 1.92
C CYS A 24 -22.06 -16.09 1.64
N ARG A 25 -22.74 -16.93 2.44
CA ARG A 25 -22.66 -18.41 2.30
C ARG A 25 -23.14 -18.93 0.94
N ASN A 26 -24.06 -18.22 0.30
CA ASN A 26 -24.69 -18.56 -0.96
C ASN A 26 -24.07 -17.85 -2.19
N VAL A 27 -23.03 -17.04 -2.00
CA VAL A 27 -22.31 -16.40 -3.11
C VAL A 27 -21.04 -17.22 -3.40
N PRO A 28 -20.94 -17.83 -4.59
CA PRO A 28 -19.72 -18.55 -4.96
C PRO A 28 -18.56 -17.57 -5.18
N ARG A 29 -17.36 -18.01 -4.81
CA ARG A 29 -16.11 -17.26 -5.02
C ARG A 29 -15.51 -17.67 -6.35
N ILE A 30 -14.90 -16.73 -7.07
CA ILE A 30 -14.21 -17.01 -8.34
C ILE A 30 -13.01 -17.92 -8.09
N VAL A 31 -12.24 -17.61 -7.04
CA VAL A 31 -11.13 -18.46 -6.58
C VAL A 31 -11.66 -19.37 -5.48
N ALA A 32 -12.00 -20.61 -5.86
CA ALA A 32 -12.61 -21.60 -4.95
C ALA A 32 -11.74 -21.93 -3.72
N GLY A 33 -10.41 -21.75 -3.80
CA GLY A 33 -9.48 -22.02 -2.71
C GLY A 33 -9.56 -21.02 -1.56
N TRP A 34 -10.06 -19.81 -1.79
CA TRP A 34 -10.15 -18.77 -0.77
C TRP A 34 -11.27 -19.09 0.20
N LYS A 35 -10.95 -19.71 1.34
CA LYS A 35 -11.91 -20.16 2.36
C LYS A 35 -12.16 -19.11 3.43
N LYS A 36 -11.13 -18.34 3.78
CA LYS A 36 -11.15 -17.22 4.73
C LYS A 36 -11.02 -15.90 3.94
N PRO A 37 -11.49 -14.77 4.48
CA PRO A 37 -11.31 -13.48 3.84
C PRO A 37 -9.82 -13.06 3.89
N THR A 38 -9.43 -12.16 3.00
CA THR A 38 -8.12 -11.48 3.05
C THR A 38 -8.38 -10.00 3.29
N CYS A 39 -7.69 -9.42 4.27
CA CYS A 39 -7.80 -8.00 4.57
C CYS A 39 -6.64 -7.25 3.90
N ILE A 40 -6.94 -6.31 3.00
CA ILE A 40 -5.93 -5.43 2.41
C ILE A 40 -5.77 -4.21 3.30
N GLY A 41 -4.56 -3.91 3.74
CA GLY A 41 -4.19 -2.61 4.30
C GLY A 41 -3.49 -1.78 3.23
N ARG A 42 -4.17 -0.79 2.66
CA ARG A 42 -3.63 0.12 1.66
C ARG A 42 -3.00 1.34 2.34
N HIS A 43 -1.72 1.59 2.07
CA HIS A 43 -1.05 2.84 2.46
C HIS A 43 -1.61 4.03 1.68
N ALA A 44 -2.42 4.88 2.31
CA ALA A 44 -3.18 5.93 1.63
C ALA A 44 -2.43 7.27 1.55
N PHE A 45 -1.13 7.25 1.27
CA PHE A 45 -0.28 8.44 1.19
C PHE A 45 0.80 8.29 0.11
N GLY A 46 1.16 9.41 -0.53
CA GLY A 46 2.32 9.51 -1.41
C GLY A 46 2.25 8.63 -2.67
N ASP A 47 3.42 8.24 -3.16
CA ASP A 47 3.62 7.42 -4.37
C ASP A 47 2.93 8.06 -5.60
N GLN A 48 2.38 7.25 -6.51
CA GLN A 48 1.73 7.71 -7.75
C GLN A 48 0.61 8.73 -7.50
N TYR A 49 0.01 8.74 -6.31
CA TYR A 49 -1.15 9.58 -5.98
C TYR A 49 -0.76 11.02 -5.61
N CYS A 50 0.53 11.27 -5.37
CA CYS A 50 1.10 12.60 -5.17
C CYS A 50 2.29 12.84 -6.12
N ALA A 51 2.32 12.13 -7.24
CA ALA A 51 3.38 12.27 -8.24
C ALA A 51 3.24 13.58 -9.03
N THR A 52 4.36 14.05 -9.55
CA THR A 52 4.40 15.10 -10.58
C THR A 52 4.95 14.50 -11.87
N ASP A 53 4.21 14.64 -12.96
CA ASP A 53 4.54 14.09 -14.27
C ASP A 53 4.61 15.18 -15.35
N MET A 54 5.33 14.88 -16.43
CA MET A 54 5.49 15.78 -17.56
C MET A 54 5.69 15.06 -18.89
N ILE A 55 5.29 15.72 -19.98
CA ILE A 55 5.63 15.34 -21.35
C ILE A 55 6.93 16.03 -21.76
N VAL A 56 7.92 15.23 -22.16
CA VAL A 56 9.19 15.70 -22.74
C VAL A 56 9.01 15.82 -24.25
N LYS A 57 9.16 17.02 -24.81
CA LYS A 57 8.87 17.27 -26.24
C LYS A 57 10.04 17.00 -27.19
N GLY A 58 11.26 16.85 -26.69
CA GLY A 58 12.46 16.70 -27.52
C GLY A 58 13.68 16.23 -26.73
N PRO A 59 14.86 16.17 -27.36
CA PRO A 59 16.09 15.70 -26.71
C PRO A 59 16.47 16.56 -25.50
N GLY A 60 17.04 15.94 -24.47
CA GLY A 60 17.47 16.64 -23.26
C GLY A 60 17.81 15.71 -22.10
N LYS A 61 18.49 16.24 -21.09
CA LYS A 61 18.89 15.49 -19.90
C LYS A 61 17.90 15.70 -18.75
N LEU A 62 17.36 14.61 -18.23
CA LEU A 62 16.53 14.60 -17.04
C LEU A 62 17.37 14.28 -15.81
N LYS A 63 17.28 15.15 -14.80
CA LYS A 63 17.91 14.99 -13.50
C LYS A 63 16.88 15.08 -12.38
N MET A 64 17.18 14.42 -11.26
CA MET A 64 16.52 14.63 -9.98
C MET A 64 17.44 15.47 -9.09
N VAL A 65 16.90 16.54 -8.51
CA VAL A 65 17.67 17.46 -7.66
C VAL A 65 16.97 17.61 -6.32
N PHE A 66 17.69 17.33 -5.23
CA PHE A 66 17.26 17.60 -3.86
C PHE A 66 18.09 18.73 -3.27
N VAL A 67 17.43 19.76 -2.77
CA VAL A 67 18.09 20.94 -2.17
C VAL A 67 17.87 20.89 -0.65
N PRO A 68 18.93 20.60 0.14
CA PRO A 68 18.82 20.57 1.60
C PRO A 68 18.45 21.95 2.17
N ALA A 69 17.54 21.97 3.16
CA ALA A 69 17.11 23.20 3.81
C ALA A 69 18.20 23.85 4.69
N ASP A 70 19.16 23.06 5.16
CA ASP A 70 20.30 23.48 5.98
C ASP A 70 21.43 24.14 5.16
N LYS A 71 21.17 24.49 3.90
CA LYS A 71 22.10 25.11 2.95
C LYS A 71 23.31 24.22 2.59
N GLY A 72 23.20 22.90 2.80
CA GLY A 72 24.14 21.93 2.23
C GLY A 72 24.12 21.94 0.68
N PRO A 73 25.15 21.37 0.03
CA PRO A 73 25.18 21.28 -1.43
C PRO A 73 24.00 20.44 -1.95
N PRO A 74 23.36 20.85 -3.08
CA PRO A 74 22.31 20.05 -3.70
C PRO A 74 22.81 18.65 -4.07
N VAL A 75 21.93 17.66 -3.90
CA VAL A 75 22.15 16.30 -4.38
C VAL A 75 21.51 16.19 -5.77
N GLU A 76 22.33 15.94 -6.78
CA GLU A 76 21.86 15.67 -8.14
C GLU A 76 22.01 14.18 -8.48
N GLN A 77 21.02 13.64 -9.18
CA GLN A 77 21.04 12.29 -9.74
C GLN A 77 20.59 12.34 -11.19
N ASP A 78 21.37 11.77 -12.09
CA ASP A 78 20.98 11.63 -13.49
C ASP A 78 19.92 10.53 -13.61
N VAL A 79 18.81 10.84 -14.26
CA VAL A 79 17.70 9.88 -14.45
C VAL A 79 17.78 9.27 -15.85
N TYR A 80 17.78 10.11 -16.88
CA TYR A 80 17.84 9.65 -18.28
C TYR A 80 18.27 10.79 -19.23
N GLU A 81 18.85 10.42 -20.36
CA GLU A 81 19.14 11.33 -21.48
C GLU A 81 18.19 11.03 -22.64
N PHE A 82 17.19 11.88 -22.81
CA PHE A 82 16.21 11.78 -23.89
C PHE A 82 16.86 12.12 -25.22
N LYS A 83 16.69 11.22 -26.20
CA LYS A 83 17.06 11.45 -27.61
C LYS A 83 15.91 11.99 -28.47
N GLY A 84 14.72 12.16 -27.88
CA GLY A 84 13.48 12.54 -28.55
C GLY A 84 12.35 12.69 -27.55
N SER A 85 11.11 12.73 -28.01
CA SER A 85 9.94 12.89 -27.15
C SER A 85 9.75 11.71 -26.18
N GLY A 86 9.19 11.99 -25.01
CA GLY A 86 8.96 10.98 -23.97
C GLY A 86 8.13 11.52 -22.82
N ILE A 87 8.15 10.81 -21.69
CA ILE A 87 7.45 11.18 -20.46
C ILE A 87 8.37 10.94 -19.26
N ALA A 88 8.13 11.68 -18.18
CA ALA A 88 8.84 11.54 -16.92
C ALA A 88 7.87 11.73 -15.77
N LEU A 89 8.17 11.11 -14.63
CA LEU A 89 7.46 11.33 -13.38
C LEU A 89 8.44 11.31 -12.21
N SER A 90 8.05 11.97 -11.13
CA SER A 90 8.68 11.86 -9.82
C SER A 90 7.61 11.65 -8.76
N MET A 91 7.90 10.80 -7.78
CA MET A 91 7.02 10.52 -6.64
C MET A 91 7.84 10.44 -5.36
N TYR A 92 7.16 10.55 -4.22
CA TYR A 92 7.80 10.53 -2.91
C TYR A 92 6.93 9.83 -1.88
N ASN A 93 7.58 9.44 -0.80
CA ASN A 93 6.94 9.05 0.45
C ASN A 93 7.78 9.58 1.62
N VAL A 94 7.28 9.46 2.85
CA VAL A 94 7.96 9.94 4.06
C VAL A 94 7.95 8.89 5.15
N ASP A 95 9.05 8.78 5.88
CA ASP A 95 9.24 7.77 6.92
C ASP A 95 8.12 7.78 7.97
N GLU A 96 7.65 8.96 8.38
CA GLU A 96 6.53 9.11 9.33
C GLU A 96 5.26 8.39 8.86
N SER A 97 4.91 8.53 7.58
CA SER A 97 3.72 7.90 7.02
C SER A 97 3.90 6.38 6.88
N ILE A 98 5.10 5.92 6.50
CA ILE A 98 5.42 4.50 6.39
C ILE A 98 5.40 3.83 7.79
N LEU A 99 5.92 4.52 8.82
CA LEU A 99 5.89 4.06 10.21
C LEU A 99 4.44 3.89 10.69
N ALA A 100 3.59 4.90 10.48
CA ALA A 100 2.17 4.82 10.84
C ALA A 100 1.44 3.68 10.09
N PHE A 101 1.80 3.47 8.82
CA PHE A 101 1.29 2.35 8.02
C PHE A 101 1.72 0.99 8.57
N ALA A 102 2.98 0.84 9.00
CA ALA A 102 3.47 -0.38 9.64
C ALA A 102 2.73 -0.67 10.94
N GLU A 103 2.64 0.31 11.84
CA GLU A 103 1.99 0.19 13.15
C GLU A 103 0.51 -0.19 13.02
N SER A 104 -0.22 0.46 12.12
CA SER A 104 -1.65 0.16 11.88
C SER A 104 -1.83 -1.23 11.27
N SER A 105 -0.97 -1.64 10.34
CA SER A 105 -1.01 -2.98 9.72
C SER A 105 -0.75 -4.09 10.75
N MET A 106 0.24 -3.89 11.62
CA MET A 106 0.54 -4.81 12.73
C MET A 106 -0.60 -4.88 13.73
N SER A 107 -1.17 -3.73 14.11
CA SER A 107 -2.31 -3.65 15.02
C SER A 107 -3.52 -4.40 14.47
N MET A 108 -3.82 -4.24 13.18
CA MET A 108 -4.92 -4.94 12.51
C MET A 108 -4.70 -6.45 12.48
N ALA A 109 -3.49 -6.90 12.11
CA ALA A 109 -3.14 -8.31 12.07
C ALA A 109 -3.22 -8.96 13.45
N PHE A 110 -2.71 -8.28 14.48
CA PHE A 110 -2.79 -8.71 15.86
C PHE A 110 -4.24 -8.82 16.36
N ALA A 111 -5.07 -7.80 16.10
CA ALA A 111 -6.48 -7.81 16.49
C ALA A 111 -7.26 -8.97 15.84
N LYS A 112 -6.95 -9.29 14.57
CA LYS A 112 -7.55 -10.42 13.84
C LYS A 112 -6.92 -11.77 14.18
N LYS A 113 -5.79 -11.78 14.90
CA LYS A 113 -4.94 -12.97 15.12
C LYS A 113 -4.58 -13.66 13.81
N TRP A 114 -4.19 -12.86 12.82
CA TRP A 114 -3.79 -13.34 11.49
C TRP A 114 -2.34 -12.96 11.18
N PRO A 115 -1.62 -13.72 10.33
CA PRO A 115 -0.32 -13.31 9.84
C PRO A 115 -0.42 -12.05 8.98
N LEU A 116 0.67 -11.28 8.94
CA LEU A 116 0.80 -10.05 8.17
C LEU A 116 1.85 -10.23 7.05
N TYR A 117 1.49 -9.80 5.85
CA TYR A 117 2.40 -9.74 4.71
C TYR A 117 2.54 -8.32 4.18
N LEU A 118 3.76 -7.80 4.08
CA LEU A 118 4.06 -6.59 3.30
C LEU A 118 4.60 -7.02 1.93
N SER A 119 4.09 -6.43 0.86
CA SER A 119 4.63 -6.66 -0.49
C SER A 119 5.27 -5.41 -1.09
N THR A 120 6.47 -5.55 -1.67
CA THR A 120 7.14 -4.47 -2.42
C THR A 120 7.94 -5.04 -3.62
N LYS A 121 8.62 -4.19 -4.39
CA LYS A 121 9.58 -4.59 -5.43
C LYS A 121 10.99 -4.07 -5.10
N ASN A 122 11.45 -4.27 -3.86
CA ASN A 122 12.74 -3.77 -3.37
C ASN A 122 13.98 -4.32 -4.08
N THR A 123 13.88 -5.42 -4.83
CA THR A 123 14.98 -5.89 -5.70
C THR A 123 15.26 -4.92 -6.86
N ILE A 124 14.24 -4.18 -7.30
CA ILE A 124 14.32 -3.16 -8.35
C ILE A 124 14.44 -1.78 -7.73
N LEU A 125 13.50 -1.39 -6.88
CA LEU A 125 13.49 -0.11 -6.18
C LEU A 125 14.25 -0.20 -4.84
N LYS A 126 15.56 -0.46 -4.94
CA LYS A 126 16.43 -0.79 -3.79
C LYS A 126 16.36 0.21 -2.64
N LYS A 127 16.31 1.52 -2.93
CA LYS A 127 16.22 2.57 -1.90
C LYS A 127 14.77 2.84 -1.49
N TYR A 128 13.88 3.04 -2.47
CA TYR A 128 12.49 3.44 -2.21
C TYR A 128 11.69 2.33 -1.52
N ASP A 129 11.60 1.15 -2.16
CA ASP A 129 10.87 0.00 -1.61
C ASP A 129 11.67 -0.72 -0.52
N GLY A 130 13.00 -0.56 -0.53
CA GLY A 130 13.86 -0.97 0.59
C GLY A 130 13.46 -0.25 1.87
N ARG A 131 13.20 1.07 1.82
CA ARG A 131 12.82 1.84 3.01
C ARG A 131 11.51 1.35 3.64
N PHE A 132 10.52 0.96 2.83
CA PHE A 132 9.29 0.32 3.34
C PHE A 132 9.60 -0.98 4.09
N LYS A 133 10.41 -1.85 3.47
CA LYS A 133 10.80 -3.13 4.06
C LYS A 133 11.53 -2.92 5.40
N ASP A 134 12.51 -2.02 5.41
CA ASP A 134 13.36 -1.75 6.57
C ASP A 134 12.52 -1.21 7.73
N ILE A 135 11.67 -0.20 7.48
CA ILE A 135 10.77 0.38 8.51
C ILE A 135 9.82 -0.67 9.09
N PHE A 136 9.18 -1.50 8.24
CA PHE A 136 8.28 -2.54 8.76
C PHE A 136 9.04 -3.58 9.60
N GLN A 137 10.26 -3.93 9.21
CA GLN A 137 11.09 -4.87 9.97
C GLN A 137 11.52 -4.29 11.32
N GLU A 138 11.95 -3.02 11.35
CA GLU A 138 12.30 -2.28 12.57
C GLU A 138 11.10 -2.26 13.54
N VAL A 139 9.92 -1.83 13.07
CA VAL A 139 8.69 -1.79 13.88
C VAL A 139 8.31 -3.18 14.40
N TYR A 140 8.42 -4.21 13.57
CA TYR A 140 8.11 -5.58 13.97
C TYR A 140 9.01 -6.07 15.11
N GLU A 141 10.32 -5.99 14.92
CA GLU A 141 11.31 -6.47 15.89
C GLU A 141 11.24 -5.69 17.20
N GLU A 142 11.04 -4.37 17.15
CA GLU A 142 11.04 -3.54 18.35
C GLU A 142 9.77 -3.68 19.20
N LYS A 143 8.58 -3.84 18.57
CA LYS A 143 7.29 -3.64 19.28
C LYS A 143 6.29 -4.79 19.18
N TRP A 144 6.42 -5.65 18.17
CA TRP A 144 5.34 -6.57 17.79
C TRP A 144 5.74 -8.04 17.80
N LYS A 145 7.02 -8.38 17.61
CA LYS A 145 7.49 -9.77 17.47
C LYS A 145 7.03 -10.67 18.61
N SER A 146 7.31 -10.31 19.86
CA SER A 146 6.88 -11.12 21.01
C SER A 146 5.36 -11.31 21.08
N LYS A 147 4.59 -10.24 20.80
CA LYS A 147 3.11 -10.29 20.79
C LYS A 147 2.59 -11.21 19.68
N PHE A 148 3.21 -11.16 18.50
CA PHE A 148 2.84 -11.98 17.35
C PHE A 148 3.14 -13.46 17.62
N GLU A 149 4.34 -13.76 18.14
CA GLU A 149 4.75 -15.12 18.51
C GLU A 149 3.83 -15.73 19.57
N GLU A 150 3.44 -14.96 20.59
CA GLU A 150 2.46 -15.39 21.61
C GLU A 150 1.09 -15.76 21.02
N GLN A 151 0.68 -15.13 19.91
CA GLN A 151 -0.56 -15.45 19.20
C GLN A 151 -0.35 -16.45 18.04
N SER A 152 0.85 -17.02 17.89
CA SER A 152 1.21 -17.93 16.79
C SER A 152 0.95 -17.35 15.40
N ILE A 153 1.19 -16.04 15.25
CA ILE A 153 1.16 -15.32 13.98
C ILE A 153 2.54 -14.71 13.70
N TRP A 154 2.77 -14.27 12.46
CA TRP A 154 4.06 -13.74 12.03
C TRP A 154 3.89 -12.57 11.08
N TYR A 155 4.97 -11.81 10.92
CA TYR A 155 5.13 -10.83 9.85
C TYR A 155 6.15 -11.36 8.82
N GLU A 156 5.86 -11.15 7.54
CA GLU A 156 6.79 -11.49 6.45
C GLU A 156 6.75 -10.43 5.34
N HIS A 157 7.93 -10.01 4.88
CA HIS A 157 8.07 -9.25 3.64
C HIS A 157 8.15 -10.20 2.45
N ARG A 158 7.41 -9.90 1.38
CA ARG A 158 7.47 -10.62 0.09
C ARG A 158 7.68 -9.68 -1.07
N LEU A 159 8.25 -10.21 -2.15
CA LEU A 159 8.18 -9.52 -3.44
C LEU A 159 6.75 -9.56 -3.96
N ILE A 160 6.27 -8.45 -4.54
CA ILE A 160 4.87 -8.31 -4.96
C ILE A 160 4.42 -9.39 -5.94
N ASP A 161 5.28 -9.82 -6.85
CA ASP A 161 5.03 -10.91 -7.80
C ASP A 161 4.89 -12.28 -7.13
N ASP A 162 5.69 -12.57 -6.10
CA ASP A 162 5.49 -13.78 -5.29
C ASP A 162 4.22 -13.67 -4.42
N MET A 163 3.95 -12.49 -3.85
CA MET A 163 2.80 -12.27 -2.99
C MET A 163 1.47 -12.47 -3.73
N VAL A 164 1.34 -11.98 -4.97
CA VAL A 164 0.12 -12.22 -5.78
C VAL A 164 -0.04 -13.71 -6.12
N ALA A 165 1.05 -14.42 -6.40
CA ALA A 165 1.02 -15.86 -6.67
C ALA A 165 0.66 -16.66 -5.40
N TYR A 166 1.18 -16.26 -4.24
CA TYR A 166 0.80 -16.81 -2.94
C TYR A 166 -0.69 -16.57 -2.66
N ALA A 167 -1.18 -15.35 -2.87
CA ALA A 167 -2.57 -15.00 -2.63
C ALA A 167 -3.53 -15.92 -3.40
N LEU A 168 -3.24 -16.19 -4.67
CA LEU A 168 -4.06 -17.08 -5.51
C LEU A 168 -4.10 -18.54 -4.99
N LYS A 169 -2.99 -19.03 -4.42
CA LYS A 169 -2.86 -20.41 -3.91
C LYS A 169 -3.30 -20.57 -2.45
N SER A 170 -3.34 -19.47 -1.70
CA SER A 170 -3.66 -19.47 -0.27
C SER A 170 -5.12 -19.82 -0.01
N SER A 171 -5.44 -20.11 1.26
CA SER A 171 -6.82 -20.22 1.72
C SER A 171 -7.42 -18.90 2.22
N GLY A 172 -6.73 -17.77 2.05
CA GLY A 172 -7.03 -16.51 2.76
C GLY A 172 -6.69 -16.56 4.26
N GLY A 173 -7.16 -15.58 5.02
CA GLY A 173 -6.99 -15.49 6.48
C GLY A 173 -5.68 -14.82 6.91
N TYR A 174 -5.32 -13.75 6.20
CA TYR A 174 -4.14 -12.94 6.48
C TYR A 174 -4.43 -11.46 6.21
N VAL A 175 -3.63 -10.58 6.80
CA VAL A 175 -3.58 -9.17 6.44
C VAL A 175 -2.49 -8.98 5.41
N TRP A 176 -2.80 -8.26 4.33
CA TRP A 176 -1.86 -7.92 3.28
C TRP A 176 -1.69 -6.41 3.22
N ALA A 177 -0.58 -5.93 3.77
CA ALA A 177 -0.13 -4.56 3.68
C ALA A 177 0.40 -4.29 2.26
N CYS A 178 -0.29 -3.41 1.55
CA CYS A 178 0.04 -3.00 0.20
C CYS A 178 0.44 -1.52 0.17
N LYS A 179 1.47 -1.20 -0.63
CA LYS A 179 1.73 0.18 -1.05
C LYS A 179 0.51 0.79 -1.73
N ASN A 180 0.48 2.11 -1.87
CA ASN A 180 -0.72 2.82 -2.29
C ASN A 180 -1.33 2.30 -3.60
N TYR A 181 -0.50 2.14 -4.63
CA TYR A 181 -0.94 1.63 -5.93
C TYR A 181 -1.35 0.14 -5.88
N ASP A 182 -0.54 -0.70 -5.24
CA ASP A 182 -0.83 -2.12 -5.11
C ASP A 182 -2.13 -2.36 -4.34
N GLY A 183 -2.38 -1.59 -3.29
CA GLY A 183 -3.58 -1.71 -2.46
C GLY A 183 -4.84 -1.30 -3.21
N ASP A 184 -4.75 -0.32 -4.11
CA ASP A 184 -5.86 0.04 -4.99
C ASP A 184 -6.23 -1.13 -5.90
N VAL A 185 -5.27 -1.60 -6.70
CA VAL A 185 -5.49 -2.66 -7.69
C VAL A 185 -5.88 -3.99 -7.05
N GLN A 186 -5.17 -4.42 -6.00
CA GLN A 186 -5.39 -5.73 -5.40
C GLN A 186 -6.68 -5.79 -4.58
N SER A 187 -7.15 -4.67 -4.03
CA SER A 187 -8.42 -4.64 -3.31
C SER A 187 -9.61 -4.88 -4.23
N ASP A 188 -9.60 -4.30 -5.44
CA ASP A 188 -10.65 -4.53 -6.44
C ASP A 188 -10.61 -5.97 -6.97
N PHE A 189 -9.40 -6.50 -7.22
CA PHE A 189 -9.21 -7.90 -7.59
C PHE A 189 -9.78 -8.86 -6.55
N LEU A 190 -9.49 -8.63 -5.27
CA LEU A 190 -10.03 -9.44 -4.17
C LEU A 190 -11.55 -9.28 -4.07
N ALA A 191 -12.09 -8.06 -4.14
CA ALA A 191 -13.53 -7.83 -4.08
C ALA A 191 -14.28 -8.62 -5.16
N GLN A 192 -13.79 -8.57 -6.39
CA GLN A 192 -14.36 -9.35 -7.49
C GLN A 192 -14.19 -10.86 -7.27
N GLY A 193 -13.03 -11.31 -6.78
CA GLY A 193 -12.79 -12.72 -6.53
C GLY A 193 -13.64 -13.32 -5.39
N PHE A 194 -14.07 -12.50 -4.43
CA PHE A 194 -15.03 -12.86 -3.38
C PHE A 194 -16.50 -12.66 -3.79
N GLY A 195 -16.77 -12.16 -4.99
CA GLY A 195 -18.09 -12.12 -5.60
C GLY A 195 -18.40 -10.80 -6.31
N SER A 196 -18.25 -9.68 -5.60
CA SER A 196 -18.55 -8.35 -6.14
C SER A 196 -17.87 -7.25 -5.32
N LEU A 197 -17.55 -6.14 -5.99
CA LEU A 197 -17.17 -4.87 -5.36
C LEU A 197 -18.22 -4.37 -4.33
N GLY A 198 -19.50 -4.72 -4.51
CA GLY A 198 -20.56 -4.42 -3.55
C GLY A 198 -20.49 -5.22 -2.24
N LEU A 199 -19.63 -6.24 -2.17
CA LEU A 199 -19.43 -7.10 -1.00
C LEU A 199 -18.05 -6.85 -0.36
N MET A 200 -17.65 -5.59 -0.24
CA MET A 200 -16.36 -5.19 0.33
C MET A 200 -16.54 -4.00 1.26
N THR A 201 -16.04 -4.11 2.48
CA THR A 201 -15.97 -2.97 3.42
C THR A 201 -14.71 -2.15 3.12
N SER A 202 -14.73 -0.85 3.46
CA SER A 202 -13.56 0.03 3.38
C SER A 202 -13.55 0.94 4.59
N VAL A 203 -12.48 0.88 5.39
CA VAL A 203 -12.31 1.71 6.58
C VAL A 203 -10.90 2.30 6.60
N LEU A 204 -10.79 3.61 6.55
CA LEU A 204 -9.55 4.32 6.86
C LEU A 204 -9.38 4.41 8.37
N LEU A 205 -8.25 3.94 8.87
CA LEU A 205 -7.79 4.20 10.22
C LEU A 205 -6.68 5.25 10.18
N SER A 206 -6.90 6.38 10.86
CA SER A 206 -5.92 7.45 10.97
C SER A 206 -4.71 7.04 11.82
N SER A 207 -3.59 7.75 11.65
CA SER A 207 -2.36 7.55 12.42
C SER A 207 -2.53 7.83 13.92
N ASP A 208 -3.57 8.57 14.33
CA ASP A 208 -3.89 8.83 15.74
C ASP A 208 -4.49 7.60 16.48
N GLY A 209 -4.81 6.53 15.74
CA GLY A 209 -5.42 5.30 16.27
C GLY A 209 -6.83 5.48 16.83
N LYS A 210 -7.47 6.63 16.61
CA LYS A 210 -8.79 6.99 17.15
C LYS A 210 -9.78 7.38 16.06
N THR A 211 -9.32 8.10 15.05
CA THR A 211 -10.15 8.62 13.98
C THR A 211 -10.32 7.56 12.90
N LEU A 212 -11.57 7.34 12.50
CA LEU A 212 -11.95 6.40 11.45
C LEU A 212 -12.89 7.05 10.45
N GLU A 213 -12.71 6.68 9.18
CA GLU A 213 -13.61 7.03 8.08
C GLU A 213 -14.04 5.74 7.41
N ALA A 214 -15.35 5.56 7.23
CA ALA A 214 -15.92 4.36 6.65
C ALA A 214 -16.66 4.71 5.36
N GLU A 215 -16.31 4.02 4.27
CA GLU A 215 -16.88 4.20 2.94
C GLU A 215 -17.23 2.85 2.30
N ALA A 216 -18.01 2.88 1.23
CA ALA A 216 -18.09 1.74 0.32
C ALA A 216 -16.76 1.61 -0.45
N ALA A 217 -16.31 0.38 -0.73
CA ALA A 217 -15.09 0.19 -1.50
C ALA A 217 -15.24 0.59 -2.99
N HIS A 218 -16.47 0.62 -3.52
CA HIS A 218 -16.78 0.90 -4.92
C HIS A 218 -17.11 2.38 -5.19
N GLY A 219 -17.01 2.79 -6.45
CA GLY A 219 -17.39 4.13 -6.92
C GLY A 219 -18.91 4.32 -7.11
N THR A 220 -19.29 5.36 -7.85
CA THR A 220 -20.68 5.83 -8.01
C THR A 220 -21.57 4.96 -8.92
N VAL A 221 -21.01 3.91 -9.54
CA VAL A 221 -21.74 2.99 -10.45
C VAL A 221 -22.50 3.74 -11.57
N THR A 222 -21.78 4.62 -12.27
CA THR A 222 -22.30 5.41 -13.41
C THR A 222 -22.17 4.69 -14.74
#